data_AF-A0A0M9ECS5-F1
#
_entry.id   AF-A0A0M9ECS5-F1
#
_cell.length_a   1.000
_cell.length_b   1.000
_cell.length_c   1.000
_cell.angle_alpha   90.00
_cell.angle_beta   90.00
_cell.angle_gamma   90.00
#
_symmetry.space_group_name_H-M   'P 1'
#
loop_
_entity.id
_entity.type
_entity.pdbx_description
1 polymer ?
#
loop_
_entity_poly.entity_id
_entity_poly.type
_entity_poly.pdbx_seq_one_letter_code
_entity_poly.pdbx_strand_id
1 'polypeptide(L)'
;MYTTKIKFLILIFFLITKSSSHAIFISPEAKKHIDIGHIYLKMQDYKHAQINLKKSLDLGAKTYYIYLNLGVLAGLQGNYKEEIKFYQKSLNLNDRIAKTHLNLAVAYKTANYKPKKILV
;
A
#
# COMPACT_ATOMS: atom_id res chain seq x y z
N MET A 1 -38.23 -1.61 25.02
CA MET A 1 -38.10 -1.70 23.55
C MET A 1 -37.09 -0.72 22.93
N TYR A 2 -36.77 0.43 23.54
CA TYR A 2 -35.88 1.45 22.94
C TYR A 2 -34.37 1.15 23.02
N THR A 3 -33.93 0.43 24.06
CA THR A 3 -32.52 0.12 24.31
C THR A 3 -31.89 -0.79 23.24
N THR A 4 -32.67 -1.72 22.67
CA THR A 4 -32.22 -2.63 21.61
C THR A 4 -32.00 -1.90 20.28
N LYS A 5 -32.89 -0.95 19.93
CA LYS A 5 -32.73 -0.11 18.73
C LYS A 5 -31.52 0.83 18.82
N ILE A 6 -31.26 1.40 20.00
CA ILE A 6 -30.11 2.29 20.22
C ILE A 6 -28.79 1.50 20.15
N LYS A 7 -28.72 0.31 20.76
CA LYS A 7 -27.54 -0.57 20.64
C LYS A 7 -27.28 -1.01 19.20
N PHE A 8 -28.35 -1.29 18.44
CA PHE A 8 -28.24 -1.64 17.03
C PHE A 8 -27.75 -0.46 16.17
N LEU A 9 -28.23 0.76 16.44
CA LEU A 9 -27.76 1.97 15.76
C LEU A 9 -26.29 2.28 16.08
N ILE A 10 -25.87 2.12 17.34
CA ILE A 10 -24.47 2.30 17.77
C ILE A 10 -23.57 1.23 17.13
N LEU A 11 -24.04 -0.02 17.04
CA LEU A 11 -23.31 -1.11 16.39
C LEU A 11 -23.15 -0.85 14.88
N ILE A 12 -24.21 -0.41 14.21
CA ILE A 12 -24.15 -0.02 12.78
C ILE A 12 -23.22 1.17 12.60
N PHE A 13 -23.29 2.18 13.46
CA PHE A 13 -22.40 3.33 13.42
C PHE A 13 -20.93 2.90 13.61
N PHE A 14 -20.65 1.99 14.54
CA PHE A 14 -19.31 1.44 14.75
C PHE A 14 -18.82 0.56 13.59
N LEU A 15 -19.73 -0.16 12.92
CA LEU A 15 -19.43 -0.93 11.71
C LEU A 15 -19.19 -0.02 10.50
N ILE A 16 -19.92 1.09 10.40
CA ILE A 16 -19.73 2.12 9.37
C ILE A 16 -18.40 2.84 9.61
N THR A 17 -18.06 3.26 10.83
CA THR A 17 -16.75 3.90 11.10
C THR A 17 -15.59 2.94 10.95
N LYS A 18 -15.78 1.64 11.20
CA LYS A 18 -14.79 0.61 10.90
C LYS A 18 -14.64 0.36 9.39
N SER A 19 -15.71 0.55 8.61
CA SER A 19 -15.72 0.41 7.13
C SER A 19 -15.34 1.69 6.38
N SER A 20 -15.55 2.86 6.96
CA SER A 20 -15.19 4.17 6.45
C SER A 20 -13.77 4.44 6.90
N SER A 21 -12.83 3.89 6.11
CA SER A 21 -11.45 4.33 5.98
C SER A 21 -11.10 5.49 6.89
N HIS A 22 -10.41 5.19 7.99
CA HIS A 22 -9.73 6.15 8.85
C HIS A 22 -9.34 7.36 8.01
N ALA A 23 -9.86 8.54 8.33
CA ALA A 23 -9.42 9.77 7.71
C ALA A 23 -7.93 9.94 8.10
N ILE A 24 -7.07 9.29 7.33
CA ILE A 24 -5.62 9.30 7.48
C ILE A 24 -5.24 10.71 7.07
N PHE A 25 -4.98 11.55 8.06
CA PHE A 25 -4.44 12.88 7.82
C PHE A 25 -3.07 12.71 7.16
N ILE A 26 -2.99 13.02 5.86
CA ILE A 26 -1.72 13.17 5.15
C ILE A 26 -1.51 14.67 4.95
N SER A 27 -0.33 15.17 5.28
CA SER A 27 -0.03 16.57 4.97
C SER A 27 -0.01 16.78 3.45
N PRO A 28 -0.42 17.95 2.95
CA PRO A 28 -0.30 18.29 1.52
C PRO A 28 1.12 18.08 1.00
N GLU A 29 2.13 18.38 1.81
CA GLU A 29 3.55 18.19 1.49
C GLU A 29 3.88 16.70 1.34
N ALA A 30 3.42 15.86 2.27
CA ALA A 30 3.62 14.43 2.17
C ALA A 30 2.94 13.88 0.91
N LYS A 31 1.70 14.29 0.63
CA LYS A 31 0.95 13.87 -0.57
C LYS A 31 1.69 14.25 -1.85
N LYS A 32 2.17 15.50 -1.94
CA LYS A 32 2.95 16.00 -3.08
C LYS A 32 4.15 15.10 -3.37
N HIS A 33 4.88 14.69 -2.35
CA HIS A 33 6.01 13.78 -2.51
C HIS A 33 5.59 12.36 -2.95
N ILE A 34 4.40 11.86 -2.58
CA ILE A 34 3.89 10.59 -3.14
C ILE A 34 3.63 10.74 -4.63
N ASP A 35 2.96 11.82 -5.04
CA ASP A 35 2.59 12.06 -6.43
C ASP A 35 3.83 12.23 -7.31
N ILE A 36 4.83 12.98 -6.85
CA ILE A 36 6.14 13.10 -7.51
C ILE A 36 6.84 11.74 -7.61
N GLY A 37 6.87 10.97 -6.52
CA GLY A 37 7.46 9.63 -6.52
C GLY A 37 6.78 8.69 -7.53
N HIS A 38 5.47 8.75 -7.64
CA HIS A 38 4.69 7.99 -8.62
C HIS A 38 4.96 8.43 -10.07
N ILE A 39 5.15 9.74 -10.32
CA ILE A 39 5.57 10.25 -11.64
C ILE A 39 6.95 9.67 -12.01
N TYR A 40 7.91 9.71 -11.10
CA TYR A 40 9.23 9.13 -11.35
C TYR A 40 9.20 7.61 -11.58
N LEU A 41 8.31 6.87 -10.90
CA LEU A 41 8.08 5.45 -11.21
C LEU A 41 7.62 5.24 -12.66
N LYS A 42 6.72 6.08 -13.16
CA LYS A 42 6.28 6.02 -14.57
C LYS A 42 7.40 6.36 -15.54
N MET A 43 8.31 7.25 -15.14
CA MET A 43 9.52 7.61 -15.90
C MET A 43 10.64 6.57 -15.77
N GLN A 44 10.45 5.50 -14.99
CA GLN A 44 11.48 4.50 -14.65
C GLN A 44 12.71 5.08 -13.93
N ASP A 45 12.60 6.28 -13.38
CA ASP A 45 13.64 6.89 -12.54
C ASP A 45 13.46 6.43 -11.09
N TYR A 46 13.96 5.22 -10.83
CA TYR A 46 13.80 4.56 -9.53
C TYR A 46 14.52 5.30 -8.39
N LYS A 47 15.59 6.05 -8.70
CA LYS A 47 16.33 6.81 -7.70
C LYS A 47 15.50 7.98 -7.19
N HIS A 48 14.96 8.81 -8.07
CA HIS A 48 14.13 9.93 -7.67
C HIS A 48 12.76 9.50 -7.12
N ALA A 49 12.22 8.37 -7.60
CA ALA A 49 11.05 7.74 -6.99
C ALA A 49 11.31 7.39 -5.52
N GLN A 50 12.41 6.70 -5.22
CA GLN A 50 12.77 6.32 -3.85
C GLN A 50 12.94 7.53 -2.92
N ILE A 51 13.64 8.58 -3.39
CA ILE A 51 13.85 9.81 -2.62
C ILE A 51 12.51 10.45 -2.23
N ASN A 52 11.60 10.59 -3.18
CA ASN A 52 10.31 11.24 -2.94
C ASN A 52 9.37 10.39 -2.09
N LEU A 53 9.29 9.08 -2.35
CA LEU A 53 8.48 8.19 -1.51
C LEU A 53 9.00 8.13 -0.07
N LYS A 54 10.33 8.10 0.14
CA LYS A 54 10.91 8.18 1.49
C LYS A 54 10.63 9.51 2.16
N LYS A 55 10.77 10.63 1.45
CA LYS A 55 10.45 11.96 1.99
C LYS A 55 9.01 12.06 2.45
N SER A 56 8.07 11.46 1.71
CA SER A 56 6.68 11.41 2.11
C SER A 56 6.46 10.61 3.40
N LEU A 57 7.15 9.47 3.57
CA LEU A 57 7.16 8.72 4.84
C LEU A 57 7.72 9.56 5.99
N ASP A 58 8.83 10.26 5.77
CA ASP A 58 9.46 11.13 6.78
C ASP A 58 8.54 12.30 7.19
N LEU A 59 7.67 12.74 6.27
CA LEU A 59 6.61 13.73 6.52
C LEU A 59 5.34 13.12 7.15
N GLY A 60 5.37 11.83 7.52
CA GLY A 60 4.28 11.16 8.24
C GLY A 60 3.20 10.53 7.36
N ALA A 61 3.41 10.38 6.05
CA ALA A 61 2.42 9.71 5.20
C ALA A 61 2.16 8.27 5.67
N LYS A 62 0.90 7.99 6.03
CA LYS A 62 0.44 6.66 6.44
C LYS A 62 -0.78 6.20 5.65
N THR A 63 -0.65 6.18 4.32
CA THR A 63 -1.75 5.80 3.40
C THR A 63 -1.45 4.49 2.69
N TYR A 64 -2.48 3.72 2.30
CA TYR A 64 -2.28 2.53 1.46
C TYR A 64 -1.50 2.86 0.18
N TYR A 65 -1.65 4.09 -0.33
CA TYR A 65 -1.10 4.52 -1.60
C TYR A 65 0.44 4.61 -1.60
N ILE A 66 1.05 5.03 -0.49
CA ILE A 66 2.52 5.08 -0.39
C ILE A 66 3.12 3.68 -0.36
N TYR A 67 2.50 2.76 0.38
CA TYR A 67 2.95 1.37 0.43
C TYR A 67 2.71 0.63 -0.90
N LEU A 68 1.64 0.97 -1.62
CA LEU A 68 1.45 0.48 -3.00
C LEU A 68 2.60 0.94 -3.91
N ASN A 69 2.97 2.22 -3.88
CA ASN A 69 4.05 2.75 -4.71
C ASN A 69 5.44 2.23 -4.29
N LEU A 70 5.69 2.04 -3.00
CA LEU A 70 6.93 1.40 -2.51
C LEU A 70 7.02 -0.07 -2.91
N GLY A 71 5.88 -0.79 -2.94
CA GLY A 71 5.83 -2.15 -3.46
C GLY A 71 6.20 -2.21 -4.94
N VAL A 72 5.61 -1.32 -5.75
CA VAL A 72 5.94 -1.19 -7.18
C VAL A 72 7.42 -0.88 -7.37
N LEU A 73 7.97 0.08 -6.62
CA LEU A 73 9.39 0.41 -6.66
C LEU A 73 10.28 -0.81 -6.35
N ALA A 74 9.96 -1.54 -5.28
CA ALA A 74 10.72 -2.72 -4.87
C ALA A 74 10.66 -3.83 -5.93
N GLY A 75 9.50 -4.06 -6.55
CA GLY A 75 9.35 -5.02 -7.65
C GLY A 75 10.19 -4.66 -8.87
N LEU A 76 10.18 -3.37 -9.25
CA LEU A 76 11.00 -2.84 -10.36
C LEU A 76 12.51 -2.92 -10.07
N GLN A 77 12.91 -2.91 -8.79
CA GLN A 77 14.28 -3.12 -8.35
C GLN A 77 14.64 -4.62 -8.17
N GLY A 78 13.71 -5.54 -8.44
CA GLY A 78 13.90 -6.99 -8.25
C GLY A 78 13.86 -7.45 -6.78
N ASN A 79 13.50 -6.57 -5.85
CA ASN A 79 13.40 -6.85 -4.42
C ASN A 79 12.04 -7.43 -4.05
N TYR A 80 11.72 -8.61 -4.61
CA TYR A 80 10.38 -9.22 -4.50
C TYR A 80 9.91 -9.47 -3.05
N LYS A 81 10.85 -9.75 -2.13
CA LYS A 81 10.54 -9.92 -0.70
C LYS A 81 10.02 -8.62 -0.07
N GLU A 82 10.59 -7.48 -0.43
CA GLU A 82 10.11 -6.17 0.04
C GLU A 82 8.83 -5.75 -0.68
N GLU A 83 8.72 -6.03 -1.98
CA GLU A 83 7.50 -5.78 -2.76
C GLU A 83 6.27 -6.40 -2.08
N ILE A 84 6.32 -7.70 -1.77
CA ILE A 84 5.23 -8.42 -1.09
C ILE A 84 4.91 -7.79 0.27
N LYS A 85 5.94 -7.46 1.07
CA LYS A 85 5.75 -6.82 2.39
C LYS A 85 5.06 -5.47 2.26
N PHE A 86 5.41 -4.66 1.26
CA PHE A 86 4.80 -3.36 1.05
C PHE A 86 3.35 -3.47 0.57
N TYR A 87 3.03 -4.39 -0.34
CA TYR A 87 1.64 -4.63 -0.72
C TYR A 87 0.79 -5.15 0.45
N GLN A 88 1.32 -6.04 1.29
CA GLN A 88 0.63 -6.47 2.51
C GLN A 88 0.37 -5.28 3.46
N LYS A 89 1.34 -4.39 3.66
CA LYS A 89 1.13 -3.15 4.43
C LYS A 89 0.06 -2.25 3.83
N SER A 90 0.01 -2.14 2.50
CA SER A 90 -1.01 -1.39 1.78
C SER A 90 -2.41 -1.97 2.05
N LEU A 91 -2.57 -3.30 1.94
CA LEU A 91 -3.83 -4.00 2.21
C LEU A 91 -4.24 -3.95 3.69
N ASN A 92 -3.29 -3.93 4.62
CA ASN A 92 -3.58 -3.75 6.04
C ASN A 92 -4.18 -2.37 6.35
N LEU A 93 -3.89 -1.35 5.53
CA LEU A 93 -4.50 -0.03 5.66
C LEU A 93 -5.82 0.10 4.90
N ASN A 94 -5.91 -0.55 3.73
CA ASN A 94 -7.14 -0.63 2.95
C ASN A 94 -7.15 -1.92 2.13
N ASP A 95 -7.99 -2.87 2.56
CA ASP A 95 -8.11 -4.20 1.97
C ASP A 95 -8.94 -4.22 0.67
N ARG A 96 -9.59 -3.11 0.30
CA ARG A 96 -10.48 -3.00 -0.87
C ARG A 96 -9.77 -2.50 -2.13
N ILE A 97 -8.44 -2.35 -2.09
CA ILE A 97 -7.68 -1.82 -3.23
C ILE A 97 -7.39 -2.93 -4.23
N ALA A 98 -8.27 -3.08 -5.23
CA ALA A 98 -8.15 -4.09 -6.28
C ALA A 98 -6.77 -4.09 -6.96
N LYS A 99 -6.19 -2.89 -7.21
CA LYS A 99 -4.84 -2.75 -7.78
C LYS A 99 -3.77 -3.40 -6.90
N THR A 100 -3.87 -3.28 -5.58
CA THR A 100 -2.89 -3.87 -4.66
C THR A 100 -3.01 -5.40 -4.64
N HIS A 101 -4.24 -5.94 -4.67
CA HIS A 101 -4.45 -7.39 -4.79
C HIS A 101 -3.86 -7.95 -6.08
N LEU A 102 -4.12 -7.30 -7.22
CA LEU A 102 -3.57 -7.68 -8.52
C LEU A 102 -2.04 -7.68 -8.49
N ASN A 103 -1.44 -6.59 -8.00
CA ASN A 103 0.01 -6.48 -7.92
C ASN A 103 0.62 -7.50 -6.96
N LEU A 104 -0.04 -7.81 -5.83
CA LEU A 104 0.41 -8.83 -4.90
C LEU A 104 0.36 -10.23 -5.51
N ALA A 105 -0.70 -10.56 -6.25
CA ALA A 105 -0.79 -11.84 -6.97
C ALA A 105 0.32 -11.97 -8.02
N VAL A 106 0.60 -10.90 -8.77
CA VAL A 106 1.73 -10.85 -9.70
C VAL A 106 3.05 -10.99 -8.95
N ALA A 107 3.25 -10.29 -7.84
CA ALA A 107 4.46 -10.38 -7.04
C ALA A 107 4.70 -11.81 -6.53
N TYR A 108 3.67 -12.51 -6.05
CA TYR A 108 3.81 -13.92 -5.65
C TYR A 108 4.17 -14.83 -6.82
N LYS A 109 3.59 -14.60 -8.01
CA LYS A 109 3.94 -15.35 -9.23
C LYS A 109 5.38 -15.08 -9.68
N THR A 110 5.83 -13.83 -9.59
CA THR A 110 7.18 -13.40 -10.00
C THR A 110 8.24 -13.80 -8.97
N ALA A 111 7.90 -13.80 -7.68
CA ALA A 111 8.75 -14.23 -6.57
C ALA A 111 9.02 -15.75 -6.53
N ASN A 112 8.56 -16.53 -7.52
CA ASN A 112 8.91 -17.94 -7.72
C ASN A 112 10.44 -18.11 -7.88
N TYR A 113 11.14 -18.30 -6.75
CA TYR A 113 12.53 -18.76 -6.64
C TYR A 113 12.80 -19.79 -7.75
N LYS A 114 13.73 -19.50 -8.68
CA LYS A 114 14.23 -20.54 -9.58
C LYS A 114 14.74 -21.69 -8.70
N PRO A 115 14.33 -22.97 -8.86
CA PRO A 115 15.03 -24.06 -8.19
C PRO A 115 16.49 -23.92 -8.54
N LYS A 116 17.31 -23.89 -7.48
CA LYS A 116 18.77 -23.83 -7.56
C LYS A 116 19.21 -24.92 -8.54
N LYS A 117 19.66 -24.51 -9.73
CA LYS A 117 20.39 -25.25 -10.76
C LYS A 117 20.00 -26.74 -10.90
N ILE A 118 19.33 -27.11 -12.00
CA ILE A 118 19.41 -28.52 -12.45
C ILE A 118 20.89 -28.77 -12.77
N LEU A 119 21.57 -29.44 -11.85
CA LEU A 119 22.80 -30.18 -12.12
C LEU A 119 22.35 -31.60 -12.45
N VAL A 120 22.25 -31.88 -13.74
CA VAL A 120 22.61 -33.17 -14.33
C VAL A 120 23.29 -32.86 -15.64
#